data_AF-A0A4P7AI66-F1
#
_entry.id   AF-A0A4P7AI66-F1
#
_cell.length_a   1.000
_cell.length_b   1.000
_cell.length_c   1.000
_cell.angle_alpha   90.00
_cell.angle_beta   90.00
_cell.angle_gamma   90.00
#
_symmetry.space_group_name_H-M   'P 1'
#
loop_
_entity.id
_entity.type
_entity.pdbx_description
1 polymer ?
#
loop_
_entity_poly.entity_id
_entity_poly.type
_entity_poly.pdbx_seq_one_letter_code
_entity_poly.pdbx_strand_id
1 'polypeptide(L)'
;MAIVKKQKKAEVFVSNKNNPKTKFSDKFKNFKQDLKIKTKEQLSAASIGGKILYTLVIILRILVILFWFIAPILITLAFVYDPGFRSLVWYICAKIKNVDTVNGMQVPSMDIAFVNKVINIAAPIICFVSFIIFLPAVVWPFYSKTQWRKRVFYATNLFFWPILFLVVDYSIYFLKSSFPKGPEIDINGPYYPLRIAYEVLNANYTPFSGWNIAYQVVWFFLIFLAVFVSVEASLIRKLRLDYEDLYSETKDSRSLVNQVFEGRLEFGEIKAENLNKEIKQLRGNLTLEERQRRLDRLDRLKQEKDKLKQEKSKRKSKNKKSTKKIDSKAKKTNKPKDKKDM
;
A
#
# COMPACT_ATOMS: atom_id res chain seq x y z
N MET A 1 49.05 18.57 44.43
CA MET A 1 48.89 17.87 43.12
C MET A 1 47.53 17.20 42.87
N ALA A 2 46.50 17.36 43.73
CA ALA A 2 45.20 16.69 43.56
C ALA A 2 44.11 17.51 42.84
N ILE A 3 44.31 18.82 42.64
CA ILE A 3 43.28 19.73 42.12
C ILE A 3 43.25 19.75 40.57
N VAL A 4 44.40 19.53 39.92
CA VAL A 4 44.52 19.55 38.45
C VAL A 4 43.87 18.31 37.78
N LYS A 5 43.74 17.18 38.49
CA LYS A 5 43.10 15.97 37.94
C LYS A 5 41.57 16.03 37.89
N LYS A 6 40.92 16.88 38.71
CA LYS A 6 39.45 17.02 38.70
C LYS A 6 38.97 17.91 37.55
N GLN A 7 39.72 18.92 37.15
CA GLN A 7 39.35 19.79 36.02
C GLN A 7 39.48 19.09 34.66
N LYS A 8 40.53 18.28 34.44
CA LYS A 8 40.64 17.49 33.20
C LYS A 8 39.55 16.43 33.01
N LYS A 9 38.95 15.89 34.09
CA LYS A 9 37.82 14.95 33.98
C LYS A 9 36.49 15.64 33.67
N ALA A 10 36.32 16.90 34.06
CA ALA A 10 35.12 17.68 33.74
C ALA A 10 35.10 18.14 32.27
N GLU A 11 36.25 18.52 31.71
CA GLU A 11 36.34 18.95 30.30
C GLU A 11 36.12 17.80 29.30
N VAL A 12 36.55 16.57 29.64
CA VAL A 12 36.32 15.38 28.80
C VAL A 12 34.85 14.94 28.82
N PHE A 13 34.08 15.26 29.87
CA PHE A 13 32.66 14.90 29.96
C PHE A 13 31.73 15.91 29.26
N VAL A 14 32.18 17.14 29.07
CA VAL A 14 31.41 18.19 28.37
C VAL A 14 31.63 18.13 26.85
N SER A 15 32.78 17.66 26.36
CA SER A 15 33.06 17.61 24.92
C SER A 15 32.33 16.49 24.17
N ASN A 16 31.84 15.44 24.84
CA ASN A 16 31.19 14.30 24.17
C ASN A 16 29.66 14.47 23.97
N LYS A 17 29.06 15.58 24.43
CA LYS A 17 27.61 15.86 24.31
C LYS A 17 27.20 16.47 22.97
N ASN A 18 28.17 16.83 22.14
CA ASN A 18 27.96 17.51 20.84
C ASN A 18 28.34 16.66 19.63
N ASN A 19 28.46 15.35 19.79
CA ASN A 19 28.71 14.46 18.65
C ASN A 19 27.39 14.26 17.85
N PRO A 20 27.29 14.70 16.58
CA PRO A 20 26.04 14.60 15.81
C PRO A 20 25.59 13.14 15.58
N LYS A 21 26.53 12.19 15.64
CA LYS A 21 26.26 10.75 15.51
C LYS A 21 25.49 10.16 16.70
N THR A 22 25.68 10.65 17.93
CA THR A 22 24.94 10.15 19.11
C THR A 22 23.53 10.74 19.19
N LYS A 23 23.35 12.03 18.83
CA LYS A 23 22.02 12.65 18.73
C LYS A 23 21.10 11.97 17.71
N PHE A 24 21.64 11.46 16.60
CA PHE A 24 20.85 10.73 15.60
C PHE A 24 20.49 9.33 16.09
N SER A 25 21.43 8.62 16.72
CA SER A 25 21.20 7.31 17.38
C SER A 25 20.06 7.40 18.39
N ASP A 26 20.11 8.39 19.27
CA ASP A 26 19.15 8.49 20.38
C ASP A 26 17.78 8.98 19.90
N LYS A 27 17.73 9.86 18.90
CA LYS A 27 16.49 10.18 18.18
C LYS A 27 15.90 8.96 17.47
N PHE A 28 16.71 8.10 16.86
CA PHE A 28 16.24 6.91 16.15
C PHE A 28 15.78 5.81 17.11
N LYS A 29 16.45 5.65 18.26
CA LYS A 29 16.01 4.76 19.35
C LYS A 29 14.69 5.22 19.96
N ASN A 30 14.58 6.52 20.25
CA ASN A 30 13.33 7.10 20.75
C ASN A 30 12.21 6.98 19.70
N PHE A 31 12.49 7.19 18.42
CA PHE A 31 11.52 7.00 17.33
C PHE A 31 11.07 5.53 17.19
N LYS A 32 11.99 4.56 17.30
CA LYS A 32 11.64 3.13 17.31
C LYS A 32 10.80 2.75 18.53
N GLN A 33 11.12 3.27 19.71
CA GLN A 33 10.34 3.03 20.92
C GLN A 33 8.96 3.69 20.84
N ASP A 34 8.88 4.92 20.31
CA ASP A 34 7.63 5.65 20.13
C ASP A 34 6.75 4.99 19.05
N LEU A 35 7.34 4.45 17.98
CA LEU A 35 6.66 3.56 17.03
C LEU A 35 6.14 2.29 17.73
N LYS A 36 6.98 1.59 18.50
CA LYS A 36 6.55 0.37 19.22
C LYS A 36 5.42 0.63 20.20
N ILE A 37 5.48 1.73 20.96
CA ILE A 37 4.46 2.12 21.93
C ILE A 37 3.17 2.49 21.20
N LYS A 38 3.24 3.32 20.15
CA LYS A 38 2.07 3.66 19.31
C LYS A 38 1.45 2.43 18.66
N THR A 39 2.25 1.52 18.11
CA THR A 39 1.73 0.28 17.50
C THR A 39 1.05 -0.60 18.54
N LYS A 40 1.60 -0.70 19.76
CA LYS A 40 1.06 -1.50 20.87
C LYS A 40 -0.23 -0.90 21.44
N GLU A 41 -0.29 0.43 21.58
CA GLU A 41 -1.48 1.19 21.99
C GLU A 41 -2.60 1.06 20.94
N GLN A 42 -2.28 1.22 19.65
CA GLN A 42 -3.22 1.06 18.54
C GLN A 42 -3.78 -0.36 18.44
N LEU A 43 -2.92 -1.38 18.62
CA LEU A 43 -3.38 -2.75 18.73
C LEU A 43 -4.30 -2.90 19.95
N SER A 44 -3.92 -2.40 21.12
CA SER A 44 -4.71 -2.57 22.36
C SER A 44 -6.11 -1.95 22.33
N ALA A 45 -6.31 -0.84 21.58
CA ALA A 45 -7.57 -0.11 21.48
C ALA A 45 -8.56 -0.75 20.49
N ALA A 46 -8.06 -1.48 19.48
CA ALA A 46 -8.87 -2.11 18.47
C ALA A 46 -9.56 -3.39 18.99
N SER A 47 -10.84 -3.58 18.60
CA SER A 47 -11.50 -4.89 18.75
C SER A 47 -10.67 -5.97 18.04
N ILE A 48 -10.83 -7.25 18.42
CA ILE A 48 -10.06 -8.36 17.83
C ILE A 48 -10.12 -8.35 16.29
N GLY A 49 -11.26 -7.98 15.70
CA GLY A 49 -11.40 -7.80 14.25
C GLY A 49 -10.64 -6.58 13.69
N GLY A 50 -10.56 -5.48 14.43
CA GLY A 50 -9.76 -4.30 14.04
C GLY A 50 -8.25 -4.56 14.08
N LYS A 51 -7.78 -5.39 15.04
CA LYS A 51 -6.36 -5.82 15.09
C LYS A 51 -5.98 -6.62 13.84
N ILE A 52 -6.81 -7.57 13.44
CA ILE A 52 -6.58 -8.41 12.25
C ILE A 52 -6.53 -7.56 10.98
N LEU A 53 -7.49 -6.64 10.81
CA LEU A 53 -7.53 -5.73 9.66
C LEU A 53 -6.29 -4.82 9.62
N TYR A 54 -5.84 -4.29 10.76
CA TYR A 54 -4.66 -3.44 10.82
C TYR A 54 -3.38 -4.20 10.48
N THR A 55 -3.21 -5.41 11.00
CA THR A 55 -2.07 -6.28 10.65
C THR A 55 -2.07 -6.62 9.16
N LEU A 56 -3.23 -6.92 8.58
CA LEU A 56 -3.35 -7.23 7.16
C LEU A 56 -2.97 -6.03 6.28
N VAL A 57 -3.41 -4.81 6.64
CA VAL A 57 -3.02 -3.57 5.93
C VAL A 57 -1.50 -3.37 5.96
N ILE A 58 -0.83 -3.63 7.10
CA ILE A 58 0.63 -3.50 7.20
C ILE A 58 1.34 -4.51 6.29
N ILE A 59 0.92 -5.78 6.32
CA ILE A 59 1.49 -6.82 5.46
C ILE A 59 1.35 -6.42 4.00
N LEU A 60 0.18 -5.94 3.59
CA LEU A 60 -0.05 -5.52 2.23
C LEU A 60 0.84 -4.34 1.81
N ARG A 61 1.06 -3.35 2.68
CA ARG A 61 1.97 -2.23 2.38
C ARG A 61 3.41 -2.72 2.14
N ILE A 62 3.86 -3.70 2.91
CA ILE A 62 5.18 -4.31 2.68
C ILE A 62 5.22 -5.02 1.33
N LEU A 63 4.18 -5.79 1.00
CA LEU A 63 4.06 -6.46 -0.30
C LEU A 63 4.03 -5.46 -1.47
N VAL A 64 3.37 -4.32 -1.32
CA VAL A 64 3.33 -3.25 -2.33
C VAL A 64 4.73 -2.67 -2.57
N ILE A 65 5.52 -2.43 -1.52
CA ILE A 65 6.91 -1.96 -1.68
C ILE A 65 7.74 -3.01 -2.42
N LEU A 66 7.66 -4.28 -2.02
CA LEU A 66 8.40 -5.37 -2.68
C LEU A 66 7.99 -5.48 -4.15
N PHE A 67 6.69 -5.43 -4.42
CA PHE A 67 6.14 -5.47 -5.77
C PHE A 67 6.59 -4.28 -6.62
N TRP A 68 6.69 -3.08 -6.06
CA TRP A 68 7.20 -1.90 -6.78
C TRP A 68 8.62 -2.10 -7.32
N PHE A 69 9.47 -2.83 -6.61
CA PHE A 69 10.81 -3.19 -7.11
C PHE A 69 10.78 -4.33 -8.12
N ILE A 70 9.97 -5.37 -7.87
CA ILE A 70 9.96 -6.59 -8.67
C ILE A 70 9.24 -6.39 -10.02
N ALA A 71 8.13 -5.65 -10.05
CA ALA A 71 7.28 -5.51 -11.23
C ALA A 71 8.01 -4.89 -12.44
N PRO A 72 8.76 -3.78 -12.33
CA PRO A 72 9.53 -3.23 -13.44
C PRO A 72 10.56 -4.22 -14.01
N ILE A 73 11.20 -5.01 -13.14
CA ILE A 73 12.16 -6.04 -13.54
C ILE A 73 11.45 -7.14 -14.34
N LEU A 74 10.33 -7.65 -13.84
CA LEU A 74 9.55 -8.69 -14.54
C LEU A 74 9.03 -8.21 -15.89
N ILE A 75 8.51 -6.98 -15.97
CA ILE A 75 8.05 -6.39 -17.24
C ILE A 75 9.22 -6.29 -18.24
N THR A 76 10.40 -5.88 -17.78
CA THR A 76 11.59 -5.75 -18.63
C THR A 76 12.08 -7.11 -19.11
N LEU A 77 12.11 -8.12 -18.23
CA LEU A 77 12.47 -9.49 -18.61
C LEU A 77 11.48 -10.06 -19.61
N ALA A 78 10.18 -9.84 -19.40
CA ALA A 78 9.15 -10.25 -20.36
C ALA A 78 9.37 -9.58 -21.72
N PHE A 79 9.64 -8.27 -21.76
CA PHE A 79 9.93 -7.57 -23.01
C PHE A 79 11.19 -8.09 -23.73
N VAL A 80 12.24 -8.43 -22.99
CA VAL A 80 13.53 -8.87 -23.57
C VAL A 80 13.50 -10.33 -24.00
N TYR A 81 12.87 -11.22 -23.25
CA TYR A 81 12.98 -12.67 -23.44
C TYR A 81 11.74 -13.33 -24.02
N ASP A 82 10.60 -12.64 -24.07
CA ASP A 82 9.41 -13.21 -24.68
C ASP A 82 9.55 -13.25 -26.22
N PRO A 83 9.39 -14.43 -26.84
CA PRO A 83 9.49 -14.57 -28.30
C PRO A 83 8.37 -13.82 -29.05
N GLY A 84 7.19 -13.65 -28.42
CA GLY A 84 6.09 -12.88 -28.95
C GLY A 84 6.42 -11.40 -29.04
N PHE A 85 6.82 -10.78 -27.92
CA PHE A 85 7.23 -9.37 -27.91
C PHE A 85 8.41 -9.09 -28.83
N ARG A 86 9.41 -9.98 -28.89
CA ARG A 86 10.52 -9.87 -29.86
C ARG A 86 10.04 -9.82 -31.30
N SER A 87 9.11 -10.71 -31.66
CA SER A 87 8.53 -10.77 -33.00
C SER A 87 7.66 -9.54 -33.29
N LEU A 88 6.96 -9.00 -32.28
CA LEU A 88 6.22 -7.75 -32.37
C LEU A 88 7.14 -6.54 -32.62
N VAL A 89 8.25 -6.44 -31.89
CA VAL A 89 9.25 -5.39 -32.11
C VAL A 89 9.84 -5.51 -33.51
N TRP A 90 10.16 -6.72 -33.96
CA TRP A 90 10.64 -6.93 -35.33
C TRP A 90 9.62 -6.47 -36.37
N TYR A 91 8.34 -6.84 -36.22
CA TYR A 91 7.27 -6.39 -37.11
C TYR A 91 7.13 -4.87 -37.13
N ILE A 92 7.17 -4.20 -35.98
CA ILE A 92 7.12 -2.74 -35.87
C ILE A 92 8.31 -2.09 -36.58
N CYS A 93 9.53 -2.59 -36.34
CA CYS A 93 10.72 -2.10 -37.04
C CYS A 93 10.60 -2.27 -38.55
N ALA A 94 10.17 -3.47 -39.00
CA ALA A 94 9.98 -3.82 -40.40
C ALA A 94 8.94 -2.92 -41.10
N LYS A 95 7.94 -2.43 -40.35
CA LYS A 95 6.91 -1.53 -40.85
C LYS A 95 7.36 -0.06 -40.91
N ILE A 96 8.22 0.38 -39.99
CA ILE A 96 8.66 1.79 -39.88
C ILE A 96 9.78 2.11 -40.86
N LYS A 97 10.75 1.21 -41.01
CA LYS A 97 11.93 1.47 -41.83
C LYS A 97 11.68 0.95 -43.24
N ASN A 98 11.67 1.87 -44.21
CA ASN A 98 11.55 1.53 -45.63
C ASN A 98 12.74 0.66 -46.06
N VAL A 99 12.48 -0.28 -46.97
CA VAL A 99 13.50 -1.18 -47.51
C VAL A 99 14.51 -0.36 -48.31
N ASP A 100 15.79 -0.46 -47.95
CA ASP A 100 16.86 0.20 -48.68
C ASP A 100 17.07 -0.58 -50.00
N THR A 101 16.75 0.06 -51.12
CA THR A 101 17.06 -0.48 -52.45
C THR A 101 18.45 -0.05 -52.88
N VAL A 102 19.38 -1.00 -52.96
CA VAL A 102 20.72 -0.77 -53.54
C VAL A 102 20.75 -1.53 -54.87
N ASN A 103 20.96 -0.80 -55.97
CA ASN A 103 21.04 -1.37 -57.33
C ASN A 103 19.81 -2.21 -57.75
N GLY A 104 18.60 -1.79 -57.37
CA GLY A 104 17.36 -2.50 -57.70
C GLY A 104 17.09 -3.78 -56.88
N MET A 105 18.04 -4.20 -56.04
CA MET A 105 17.85 -5.28 -55.07
C MET A 105 17.43 -4.69 -53.72
N GLN A 106 16.39 -5.27 -53.13
CA GLN A 106 15.99 -5.00 -51.76
C GLN A 106 17.02 -5.63 -50.82
N VAL A 107 17.87 -4.82 -50.22
CA VAL A 107 18.85 -5.32 -49.25
C VAL A 107 18.13 -5.45 -47.90
N PRO A 108 18.24 -6.59 -47.21
CA PRO A 108 17.69 -6.75 -45.87
C PRO A 108 18.43 -5.83 -44.89
N SER A 109 17.96 -4.59 -44.74
CA SER A 109 18.54 -3.64 -43.78
C SER A 109 18.07 -3.88 -42.34
N MET A 110 17.25 -4.92 -42.12
CA MET A 110 16.68 -5.33 -40.84
C MET A 110 16.85 -6.82 -40.61
N ASP A 111 17.95 -7.16 -39.95
CA ASP A 111 18.24 -8.50 -39.45
C ASP A 111 17.95 -8.59 -37.94
N ILE A 112 17.93 -9.81 -37.40
CA ILE A 112 17.75 -10.14 -35.99
C ILE A 112 18.72 -9.35 -35.10
N ALA A 113 19.93 -9.07 -35.59
CA ALA A 113 20.92 -8.24 -34.91
C ALA A 113 20.44 -6.80 -34.67
N PHE A 114 19.71 -6.20 -35.62
CA PHE A 114 19.13 -4.87 -35.47
C PHE A 114 18.01 -4.87 -34.41
N VAL A 115 17.12 -5.86 -34.45
CA VAL A 115 16.03 -6.02 -33.46
C VAL A 115 16.60 -6.17 -32.06
N ASN A 116 17.64 -6.99 -31.89
CA ASN A 116 18.31 -7.16 -30.59
C ASN A 116 18.94 -5.84 -30.10
N LYS A 117 19.52 -5.02 -30.99
CA LYS A 117 20.02 -3.68 -30.62
C LYS A 117 18.87 -2.78 -30.14
N VAL A 118 17.75 -2.75 -30.85
CA VAL A 118 16.57 -1.96 -30.45
C VAL A 118 16.06 -2.40 -29.08
N ILE A 119 15.93 -3.71 -28.85
CA ILE A 119 15.49 -4.27 -27.57
C ILE A 119 16.47 -3.92 -26.44
N ASN A 120 17.78 -4.05 -26.67
CA ASN A 120 18.79 -3.73 -25.66
C ASN A 120 18.83 -2.25 -25.29
N ILE A 121 18.44 -1.35 -26.21
CA ILE A 121 18.28 0.08 -25.93
C ILE A 121 16.95 0.35 -25.21
N ALA A 122 15.86 -0.26 -25.66
CA ALA A 122 14.52 -0.03 -25.12
C ALA A 122 14.33 -0.62 -23.72
N ALA A 123 14.91 -1.79 -23.43
CA ALA A 123 14.76 -2.49 -22.16
C ALA A 123 15.15 -1.65 -20.92
N PRO A 124 16.33 -1.01 -20.83
CA PRO A 124 16.67 -0.16 -19.68
C PRO A 124 15.74 1.06 -19.57
N ILE A 125 15.28 1.62 -20.70
CA ILE A 125 14.34 2.74 -20.72
C ILE A 125 12.99 2.28 -20.15
N ILE A 126 12.46 1.15 -20.61
CA ILE A 126 11.20 0.56 -20.12
C ILE A 126 11.31 0.27 -18.61
N CYS A 127 12.43 -0.31 -18.16
CA CYS A 127 12.66 -0.58 -16.74
C CYS A 127 12.62 0.72 -15.92
N PHE A 128 13.37 1.74 -16.34
CA PHE A 128 13.46 3.02 -15.64
C PHE A 128 12.13 3.78 -15.62
N VAL A 129 11.45 3.87 -16.77
CA VAL A 129 10.15 4.52 -16.91
C VAL A 129 9.09 3.78 -16.08
N SER A 130 9.10 2.45 -16.11
CA SER A 130 8.19 1.64 -15.27
C SER A 130 8.43 1.90 -13.78
N PHE A 131 9.69 1.98 -13.35
CA PHE A 131 10.02 2.29 -11.96
C PHE A 131 9.47 3.65 -11.50
N ILE A 132 9.60 4.66 -12.36
CA ILE A 132 9.07 6.01 -12.11
C ILE A 132 7.55 6.03 -12.11
N ILE A 133 6.88 5.33 -13.02
CA ILE A 133 5.42 5.34 -13.13
C ILE A 133 4.76 4.55 -11.99
N PHE A 134 5.34 3.41 -11.61
CA PHE A 134 4.77 2.58 -10.53
C PHE A 134 4.83 3.28 -9.16
N LEU A 135 5.77 4.20 -8.93
CA LEU A 135 5.86 4.91 -7.65
C LEU A 135 4.60 5.77 -7.35
N PRO A 136 4.18 6.73 -8.19
CA PRO A 136 2.96 7.51 -7.99
C PRO A 136 1.68 6.68 -8.23
N ALA A 137 1.71 5.68 -9.12
CA ALA A 137 0.54 4.89 -9.44
C ALA A 137 0.21 3.83 -8.37
N VAL A 138 1.24 3.21 -7.78
CA VAL A 138 1.07 2.04 -6.91
C VAL A 138 1.52 2.32 -5.49
N VAL A 139 2.65 3.00 -5.25
CA VAL A 139 3.16 3.23 -3.88
C VAL A 139 2.45 4.39 -3.21
N TRP A 140 2.43 5.56 -3.85
CA TRP A 140 1.88 6.81 -3.28
C TRP A 140 0.45 6.68 -2.71
N PRO A 141 -0.51 5.99 -3.38
CA PRO A 141 -1.87 5.86 -2.87
C PRO A 141 -1.97 5.19 -1.50
N PHE A 142 -1.07 4.26 -1.19
CA PHE A 142 -1.07 3.51 0.07
C PHE A 142 -0.48 4.29 1.24
N TYR A 143 0.38 5.27 0.96
CA TYR A 143 1.00 6.13 1.98
C TYR A 143 0.26 7.46 2.17
N SER A 144 -0.52 7.87 1.17
CA SER A 144 -1.30 9.10 1.25
C SER A 144 -2.45 8.97 2.26
N LYS A 145 -2.46 9.85 3.27
CA LYS A 145 -3.56 9.99 4.26
C LYS A 145 -4.82 10.64 3.66
N THR A 146 -5.05 10.50 2.37
CA THR A 146 -6.03 11.31 1.65
C THR A 146 -7.47 10.81 1.82
N GLN A 147 -8.40 11.78 1.72
CA GLN A 147 -9.85 11.62 1.79
C GLN A 147 -10.38 10.46 0.92
N TRP A 148 -11.50 9.87 1.34
CA TRP A 148 -12.18 8.74 0.67
C TRP A 148 -12.27 8.89 -0.87
N ARG A 149 -12.59 10.08 -1.38
CA ARG A 149 -12.72 10.34 -2.83
C ARG A 149 -11.41 10.06 -3.59
N LYS A 150 -10.27 10.48 -3.05
CA LYS A 150 -8.96 10.27 -3.68
C LYS A 150 -8.59 8.78 -3.69
N ARG A 151 -8.93 8.04 -2.64
CA ARG A 151 -8.70 6.58 -2.57
C ARG A 151 -9.53 5.80 -3.59
N VAL A 152 -10.78 6.19 -3.80
CA VAL A 152 -11.63 5.60 -4.86
C VAL A 152 -11.05 5.91 -6.24
N PHE A 153 -10.58 7.14 -6.47
CA PHE A 153 -9.89 7.49 -7.71
C PHE A 153 -8.64 6.62 -7.94
N TYR A 154 -7.81 6.43 -6.92
CA TYR A 154 -6.64 5.55 -7.02
C TYR A 154 -7.01 4.09 -7.27
N ALA A 155 -8.03 3.56 -6.59
CA ALA A 155 -8.51 2.20 -6.84
C ALA A 155 -9.02 2.04 -8.28
N THR A 156 -9.73 3.04 -8.80
CA THR A 156 -10.23 3.04 -10.18
C THR A 156 -9.07 3.04 -11.18
N ASN A 157 -8.04 3.85 -10.96
CA ASN A 157 -6.85 3.83 -11.81
C ASN A 157 -6.11 2.48 -11.74
N LEU A 158 -6.02 1.87 -10.55
CA LEU A 158 -5.43 0.55 -10.36
C LEU A 158 -6.24 -0.57 -11.03
N PHE A 159 -7.54 -0.39 -11.31
CA PHE A 159 -8.30 -1.29 -12.18
C PHE A 159 -8.12 -0.97 -13.65
N PHE A 160 -8.23 0.32 -14.00
CA PHE A 160 -8.27 0.78 -15.38
C PHE A 160 -6.99 0.40 -16.15
N TRP A 161 -5.81 0.73 -15.62
CA TRP A 161 -4.55 0.50 -16.34
C TRP A 161 -4.25 -0.98 -16.56
N PRO A 162 -4.31 -1.87 -15.57
CA PRO A 162 -4.09 -3.30 -15.80
C PRO A 162 -5.09 -3.92 -16.77
N ILE A 163 -6.38 -3.56 -16.67
CA ILE A 163 -7.40 -4.04 -17.61
C ILE A 163 -7.10 -3.55 -19.01
N LEU A 164 -6.73 -2.27 -19.18
CA LEU A 164 -6.36 -1.71 -20.48
C LEU A 164 -5.17 -2.46 -21.09
N PHE A 165 -4.10 -2.69 -20.34
CA PHE A 165 -2.91 -3.39 -20.85
C PHE A 165 -3.19 -4.86 -21.19
N LEU A 166 -4.00 -5.55 -20.38
CA LEU A 166 -4.46 -6.91 -20.71
C LEU A 166 -5.32 -6.89 -21.98
N VAL A 167 -6.27 -5.96 -22.10
CA VAL A 167 -7.10 -5.84 -23.31
C VAL A 167 -6.23 -5.56 -24.53
N VAL A 168 -5.22 -4.70 -24.44
CA VAL A 168 -4.28 -4.43 -25.53
C VAL A 168 -3.49 -5.68 -25.93
N ASP A 169 -2.95 -6.44 -24.97
CA ASP A 169 -2.21 -7.67 -25.24
C ASP A 169 -3.07 -8.71 -25.99
N TYR A 170 -4.29 -8.95 -25.50
CA TYR A 170 -5.24 -9.85 -26.15
C TYR A 170 -5.73 -9.29 -27.50
N SER A 171 -5.88 -7.96 -27.63
CA SER A 171 -6.25 -7.33 -28.90
C SER A 171 -5.18 -7.57 -29.96
N ILE A 172 -3.89 -7.47 -29.61
CA ILE A 172 -2.79 -7.80 -30.53
C ILE A 172 -2.88 -9.27 -30.95
N TYR A 173 -3.13 -10.18 -30.01
CA TYR A 173 -3.27 -11.61 -30.31
C TYR A 173 -4.43 -11.92 -31.27
N PHE A 174 -5.57 -11.25 -31.14
CA PHE A 174 -6.71 -11.46 -32.05
C PHE A 174 -6.55 -10.73 -33.39
N LEU A 175 -5.94 -9.55 -33.39
CA LEU A 175 -5.83 -8.70 -34.58
C LEU A 175 -4.57 -8.96 -35.42
N LYS A 176 -3.56 -9.68 -34.91
CA LYS A 176 -2.32 -9.96 -35.64
C LYS A 176 -2.53 -10.57 -37.03
N SER A 177 -3.58 -11.38 -37.20
CA SER A 177 -3.94 -11.97 -38.50
C SER A 177 -4.33 -10.91 -39.54
N SER A 178 -4.90 -9.79 -39.11
CA SER A 178 -5.36 -8.68 -39.96
C SER A 178 -4.26 -7.64 -40.22
N PHE A 179 -3.05 -7.84 -39.70
CA PHE A 179 -1.96 -6.91 -39.92
C PHE A 179 -1.48 -6.96 -41.38
N PRO A 180 -1.03 -5.82 -41.96
CA PRO A 180 -0.54 -5.81 -43.33
C PRO A 180 0.68 -6.72 -43.47
N LYS A 181 0.54 -7.74 -44.32
CA LYS A 181 1.52 -8.81 -44.56
C LYS A 181 2.55 -8.50 -45.65
N GLY A 182 2.32 -7.47 -46.46
CA GLY A 182 3.14 -7.18 -47.64
C GLY A 182 2.87 -8.13 -48.83
N PRO A 183 3.62 -7.99 -49.93
CA PRO A 183 3.44 -8.82 -51.13
C PRO A 183 3.75 -10.30 -50.85
N GLU A 184 3.24 -11.18 -51.70
CA GLU A 184 3.59 -12.61 -51.66
C GLU A 184 5.02 -12.81 -52.18
N ILE A 185 5.78 -13.66 -51.47
CA ILE A 185 7.15 -14.00 -51.84
C ILE A 185 7.09 -15.29 -52.65
N ASP A 186 7.70 -15.27 -53.83
CA ASP A 186 8.04 -16.49 -54.55
C ASP A 186 9.33 -17.10 -53.96
N ILE A 187 9.54 -18.42 -54.04
CA ILE A 187 10.69 -19.09 -53.39
C ILE A 187 12.04 -18.56 -53.89
N ASN A 188 12.06 -18.04 -55.13
CA ASN A 188 13.22 -17.39 -55.75
C ASN A 188 13.07 -15.85 -55.86
N GLY A 189 12.06 -15.29 -55.20
CA GLY A 189 11.70 -13.88 -55.26
C GLY A 189 12.56 -12.98 -54.35
N PRO A 190 12.41 -11.66 -54.49
CA PRO A 190 13.14 -10.70 -53.66
C PRO A 190 12.76 -10.83 -52.17
N TYR A 191 13.73 -10.55 -51.30
CA TYR A 191 13.54 -10.63 -49.85
C TYR A 191 12.65 -9.48 -49.34
N TYR A 192 11.50 -9.82 -48.74
CA TYR A 192 10.57 -8.85 -48.14
C TYR A 192 10.58 -8.95 -46.60
N PRO A 193 11.31 -8.07 -45.87
CA PRO A 193 11.44 -8.14 -44.41
C PRO A 193 10.10 -8.08 -43.66
N LEU A 194 9.14 -7.30 -44.17
CA LEU A 194 7.83 -7.12 -43.55
C LEU A 194 7.01 -8.41 -43.51
N ARG A 195 7.04 -9.18 -44.60
CA ARG A 195 6.31 -10.45 -44.71
C ARG A 195 6.88 -11.48 -43.74
N ILE A 196 8.21 -11.61 -43.69
CA ILE A 196 8.88 -12.54 -42.79
C ILE A 196 8.58 -12.16 -41.34
N ALA A 197 8.67 -10.87 -40.99
CA ALA A 197 8.32 -10.41 -39.65
C ALA A 197 6.84 -10.65 -39.31
N TYR A 198 5.92 -10.54 -40.27
CA TYR A 198 4.50 -10.86 -40.09
C TYR A 198 4.27 -12.36 -39.85
N GLU A 199 4.91 -13.24 -40.62
CA GLU A 199 4.79 -14.69 -40.46
C GLU A 199 5.35 -15.15 -39.11
N VAL A 200 6.51 -14.61 -38.72
CA VAL A 200 7.14 -14.87 -37.42
C VAL A 200 6.28 -14.32 -36.26
N LEU A 201 5.67 -13.14 -36.42
CA LEU A 201 4.72 -12.59 -35.45
C LEU A 201 3.52 -13.50 -35.25
N ASN A 202 2.92 -13.98 -36.35
CA ASN A 202 1.77 -14.86 -36.28
C ASN A 202 2.10 -16.21 -35.63
N ALA A 203 3.28 -16.76 -35.90
CA ALA A 203 3.74 -18.00 -35.30
C ALA A 203 4.02 -17.86 -33.79
N ASN A 204 4.67 -16.77 -33.37
CA ASN A 204 5.25 -16.68 -32.02
C ASN A 204 4.44 -15.85 -31.02
N TYR A 205 3.63 -14.88 -31.46
CA TYR A 205 2.89 -14.02 -30.54
C TYR A 205 1.71 -14.78 -29.92
N THR A 206 1.78 -15.04 -28.63
CA THR A 206 0.73 -15.70 -27.86
C THR A 206 0.65 -15.14 -26.44
N PRO A 207 -0.55 -14.92 -25.88
CA PRO A 207 -0.71 -14.54 -24.47
C PRO A 207 -0.34 -15.67 -23.51
N PHE A 208 -0.15 -16.89 -24.02
CA PHE A 208 0.10 -18.08 -23.22
C PHE A 208 1.60 -18.46 -23.13
N SER A 209 2.51 -17.61 -23.63
CA SER A 209 3.95 -17.83 -23.44
C SER A 209 4.34 -17.60 -21.99
N GLY A 210 5.37 -18.30 -21.50
CA GLY A 210 5.77 -18.22 -20.08
C GLY A 210 6.11 -16.80 -19.62
N TRP A 211 6.78 -16.00 -20.45
CA TRP A 211 7.12 -14.62 -20.15
C TRP A 211 5.91 -13.67 -20.23
N ASN A 212 4.98 -13.89 -21.18
CA ASN A 212 3.76 -13.11 -21.23
C ASN A 212 2.80 -13.45 -20.07
N ILE A 213 2.79 -14.71 -19.61
CA ILE A 213 2.10 -15.09 -18.35
C ILE A 213 2.71 -14.32 -17.17
N ALA A 214 4.04 -14.23 -17.07
CA ALA A 214 4.67 -13.43 -16.01
C ALA A 214 4.27 -11.95 -16.08
N TYR A 215 4.15 -11.38 -17.28
CA TYR A 215 3.61 -10.04 -17.51
C TYR A 215 2.16 -9.92 -17.04
N GLN A 216 1.29 -10.87 -17.38
CA GLN A 216 -0.10 -10.90 -16.94
C GLN A 216 -0.24 -11.01 -15.42
N VAL A 217 0.60 -11.79 -14.75
CA VAL A 217 0.60 -11.93 -13.28
C VAL A 217 0.87 -10.58 -12.59
N VAL A 218 1.76 -9.74 -13.15
CA VAL A 218 2.00 -8.38 -12.65
C VAL A 218 0.71 -7.54 -12.70
N TRP A 219 -0.04 -7.62 -13.80
CA TRP A 219 -1.31 -6.90 -13.95
C TRP A 219 -2.42 -7.44 -13.06
N PHE A 220 -2.55 -8.77 -12.93
CA PHE A 220 -3.50 -9.39 -12.02
C PHE A 220 -3.23 -9.03 -10.56
N PHE A 221 -1.96 -8.93 -10.16
CA PHE A 221 -1.61 -8.46 -8.81
C PHE A 221 -2.06 -7.03 -8.56
N LEU A 222 -1.94 -6.14 -9.56
CA LEU A 222 -2.46 -4.77 -9.46
C LEU A 222 -3.99 -4.72 -9.32
N ILE A 223 -4.71 -5.57 -10.06
CA ILE A 223 -6.17 -5.72 -9.91
C ILE A 223 -6.52 -6.20 -8.50
N PHE A 224 -5.78 -7.18 -7.97
CA PHE A 224 -5.97 -7.66 -6.59
C PHE A 224 -5.75 -6.53 -5.57
N LEU A 225 -4.70 -5.71 -5.75
CA LEU A 225 -4.48 -4.52 -4.92
C LEU A 225 -5.62 -3.51 -5.06
N ALA A 226 -6.18 -3.31 -6.25
CA ALA A 226 -7.30 -2.41 -6.49
C ALA A 226 -8.56 -2.83 -5.73
N VAL A 227 -8.86 -4.13 -5.69
CA VAL A 227 -9.94 -4.70 -4.85
C VAL A 227 -9.68 -4.36 -3.38
N PHE A 228 -8.45 -4.55 -2.91
CA PHE A 228 -8.12 -4.24 -1.53
C PHE A 228 -8.30 -2.76 -1.18
N VAL A 229 -7.77 -1.86 -2.01
CA VAL A 229 -7.90 -0.40 -1.81
C VAL A 229 -9.37 0.01 -1.82
N SER A 230 -10.20 -0.63 -2.65
CA SER A 230 -11.64 -0.40 -2.69
C SER A 230 -12.32 -0.82 -1.39
N VAL A 231 -11.95 -1.98 -0.83
CA VAL A 231 -12.44 -2.46 0.47
C VAL A 231 -11.98 -1.52 1.59
N GLU A 232 -10.72 -1.09 1.59
CA GLU A 232 -10.19 -0.12 2.55
C GLU A 232 -10.94 1.22 2.48
N ALA A 233 -11.19 1.73 1.27
CA ALA A 233 -11.96 2.94 1.06
C ALA A 233 -13.41 2.80 1.56
N SER A 234 -14.05 1.66 1.33
CA SER A 234 -15.40 1.35 1.83
C SER A 234 -15.46 1.27 3.36
N LEU A 235 -14.42 0.70 3.98
CA LEU A 235 -14.28 0.62 5.44
C LEU A 235 -14.09 1.99 6.09
N ILE A 236 -13.30 2.88 5.46
CA ILE A 236 -13.12 4.27 5.89
C ILE A 236 -14.43 5.04 5.76
N ARG A 237 -15.16 4.91 4.63
CA ARG A 237 -16.48 5.57 4.45
C ARG A 237 -17.48 5.17 5.53
N LYS A 238 -17.41 3.93 6.03
CA LYS A 238 -18.27 3.41 7.10
C LYS A 238 -17.73 3.70 8.51
N LEU A 239 -16.71 4.55 8.67
CA LEU A 239 -16.09 4.95 9.95
C LEU A 239 -15.60 3.76 10.82
N ARG A 240 -15.33 2.60 10.20
CA ARG A 240 -14.83 1.41 10.92
C ARG A 240 -13.31 1.41 11.10
N LEU A 241 -12.62 2.28 10.38
CA LEU A 241 -11.17 2.43 10.34
C LEU A 241 -10.86 3.92 10.28
N ASP A 242 -11.14 4.64 11.38
CA ASP A 242 -10.72 6.05 11.50
C ASP A 242 -9.23 6.11 11.79
N TYR A 243 -8.45 6.31 10.73
CA TYR A 243 -7.03 6.63 10.82
C TYR A 243 -6.79 8.09 11.25
N GLU A 244 -7.79 8.97 11.13
CA GLU A 244 -7.73 10.36 11.59
C GLU A 244 -7.65 10.45 13.12
N ASP A 245 -8.42 9.63 13.83
CA ASP A 245 -8.37 9.54 15.31
C ASP A 245 -7.01 8.99 15.81
N LEU A 246 -6.25 8.31 14.93
CA LEU A 246 -4.96 7.70 15.25
C LEU A 246 -3.72 8.54 14.88
N TYR A 247 -3.77 9.47 13.92
CA TYR A 247 -2.52 9.93 13.28
C TYR A 247 -2.31 11.43 12.99
N SER A 248 -3.26 12.35 13.22
CA SER A 248 -2.94 13.79 13.26
C SER A 248 -4.17 14.65 13.45
N GLU A 249 -4.05 15.64 14.34
CA GLU A 249 -4.87 16.86 14.38
C GLU A 249 -5.11 17.41 12.97
N THR A 250 -6.37 17.64 12.62
CA THR A 250 -6.73 18.57 11.56
C THR A 250 -6.14 19.93 11.92
N LYS A 251 -5.05 20.31 11.25
CA LYS A 251 -4.40 21.63 11.39
C LYS A 251 -5.26 22.81 10.92
N ASP A 252 -6.44 22.54 10.35
CA ASP A 252 -7.40 23.55 9.94
C ASP A 252 -8.57 23.61 10.91
N SER A 253 -8.33 24.27 12.03
CA SER A 253 -9.28 25.24 12.53
C SER A 253 -8.45 26.44 12.94
N ARG A 254 -8.89 27.65 12.60
CA ARG A 254 -8.37 28.89 13.19
C ARG A 254 -8.28 28.64 14.69
N SER A 255 -7.07 28.40 15.17
CA SER A 255 -6.88 27.75 16.46
C SER A 255 -7.52 28.62 17.52
N LEU A 256 -8.39 28.06 18.36
CA LEU A 256 -8.88 28.73 19.57
C LEU A 256 -7.72 29.39 20.34
N VAL A 257 -6.54 28.79 20.25
CA VAL A 257 -5.29 29.32 20.78
C VAL A 257 -4.90 30.66 20.15
N ASN A 258 -4.98 30.80 18.83
CA ASN A 258 -4.72 32.08 18.15
C ASN A 258 -5.76 33.13 18.52
N GLN A 259 -7.04 32.78 18.65
CA GLN A 259 -8.09 33.73 19.07
C GLN A 259 -7.96 34.14 20.54
N VAL A 260 -7.59 33.21 21.43
CA VAL A 260 -7.30 33.50 22.84
C VAL A 260 -6.03 34.34 22.97
N PHE A 261 -5.04 34.16 22.09
CA PHE A 261 -3.83 34.98 22.07
C PHE A 261 -4.05 36.38 21.51
N GLU A 262 -4.81 36.53 20.43
CA GLU A 262 -5.25 37.84 19.92
C GLU A 262 -5.99 38.60 21.03
N GLY A 263 -6.92 37.93 21.73
CA GLY A 263 -7.59 38.53 22.90
C GLY A 263 -6.64 38.92 24.04
N ARG A 264 -5.76 38.02 24.50
CA ARG A 264 -4.83 38.33 25.61
C ARG A 264 -3.78 39.40 25.26
N LEU A 265 -3.41 39.51 23.98
CA LEU A 265 -2.53 40.56 23.48
C LEU A 265 -3.28 41.91 23.44
N GLU A 266 -4.54 41.93 23.00
CA GLU A 266 -5.40 43.12 23.00
C GLU A 266 -5.71 43.64 24.41
N PHE A 267 -5.86 42.75 25.39
CA PHE A 267 -6.04 43.12 26.81
C PHE A 267 -4.74 43.49 27.55
N GLY A 268 -3.57 43.40 26.89
CA GLY A 268 -2.29 43.80 27.46
C GLY A 268 -1.75 42.87 28.56
N GLU A 269 -2.31 41.67 28.71
CA GLU A 269 -1.90 40.71 29.75
C GLU A 269 -0.50 40.11 29.50
N ILE A 270 -0.04 40.11 28.24
CA ILE A 270 1.23 39.49 27.83
C ILE A 270 2.02 40.44 26.93
N LYS A 271 3.29 40.70 27.27
CA LYS A 271 4.22 41.46 26.42
C LYS A 271 4.65 40.62 25.21
N ALA A 272 4.70 41.23 24.03
CA ALA A 272 5.01 40.57 22.75
C ALA A 272 6.31 39.74 22.76
N GLU A 273 7.29 40.11 23.59
CA GLU A 273 8.58 39.41 23.72
C GLU A 273 8.46 37.99 24.34
N ASN A 274 7.43 37.74 25.16
CA ASN A 274 7.23 36.44 25.82
C ASN A 274 6.26 35.52 25.08
N LEU A 275 5.59 36.02 24.02
CA LEU A 275 4.55 35.34 23.27
C LEU A 275 5.00 33.96 22.76
N ASN A 276 6.20 33.87 22.22
CA ASN A 276 6.72 32.63 21.65
C ASN A 276 6.99 31.54 22.70
N LYS A 277 7.36 31.91 23.93
CA LYS A 277 7.56 30.95 25.03
C LYS A 277 6.22 30.42 25.52
N GLU A 278 5.23 31.30 25.61
CA GLU A 278 3.88 30.96 26.06
C GLU A 278 3.11 30.13 25.02
N ILE A 279 3.24 30.44 23.73
CA ILE A 279 2.73 29.60 22.62
C ILE A 279 3.29 28.18 22.71
N LYS A 280 4.58 28.04 23.01
CA LYS A 280 5.22 26.72 23.12
C LYS A 280 4.74 25.95 24.35
N GLN A 281 4.56 26.62 25.49
CA GLN A 281 4.03 26.01 26.70
C GLN A 281 2.56 25.62 26.54
N LEU A 282 1.72 26.48 25.97
CA LEU A 282 0.31 26.20 25.75
C LEU A 282 0.09 25.09 24.73
N ARG A 283 0.88 25.03 23.64
CA ARG A 283 0.88 23.87 22.73
C ARG A 283 1.26 22.58 23.45
N GLY A 284 2.23 22.63 24.36
CA GLY A 284 2.62 21.49 25.21
C GLY A 284 1.50 21.06 26.16
N ASN A 285 0.82 22.01 26.79
CA ASN A 285 -0.29 21.74 27.71
C ASN A 285 -1.52 21.18 26.98
N LEU A 286 -1.86 21.75 25.82
CA LEU A 286 -2.96 21.25 24.98
C LEU A 286 -2.69 19.83 24.46
N THR A 287 -1.46 19.54 24.02
CA THR A 287 -1.12 18.17 23.60
C THR A 287 -1.17 17.17 24.75
N LEU A 288 -0.79 17.58 25.97
CA LEU A 288 -0.94 16.75 27.16
C LEU A 288 -2.42 16.55 27.55
N GLU A 289 -3.21 17.61 27.56
CA GLU A 289 -4.63 17.57 27.89
C GLU A 289 -5.42 16.73 26.87
N GLU A 290 -5.13 16.87 25.58
CA GLU A 290 -5.71 16.01 24.55
C GLU A 290 -5.32 14.54 24.72
N ARG A 291 -4.04 14.27 25.04
CA ARG A 291 -3.58 12.90 25.33
C ARG A 291 -4.33 12.33 26.52
N GLN A 292 -4.60 13.14 27.54
CA GLN A 292 -5.34 12.74 28.73
C GLN A 292 -6.83 12.50 28.43
N ARG A 293 -7.48 13.39 27.65
CA ARG A 293 -8.85 13.18 27.16
C ARG A 293 -8.98 11.90 26.31
N ARG A 294 -7.96 11.55 25.52
CA ARG A 294 -7.92 10.29 24.75
C ARG A 294 -7.79 9.07 25.66
N LEU A 295 -6.95 9.12 26.68
CA LEU A 295 -6.83 8.07 27.68
C LEU A 295 -8.15 7.86 28.43
N ASP A 296 -8.79 8.95 28.87
CA ASP A 296 -10.08 8.92 29.56
C ASP A 296 -11.19 8.33 28.68
N ARG A 297 -11.23 8.65 27.39
CA ARG A 297 -12.17 8.03 26.44
C ARG A 297 -11.92 6.53 26.30
N LEU A 298 -10.66 6.10 26.20
CA LEU A 298 -10.31 4.68 26.11
C LEU A 298 -10.70 3.92 27.37
N ASP A 299 -10.49 4.52 28.55
CA ASP A 299 -10.84 3.89 29.81
C ASP A 299 -12.36 3.85 30.03
N ARG A 300 -13.11 4.88 29.61
CA ARG A 300 -14.59 4.83 29.57
C ARG A 300 -15.09 3.71 28.65
N LEU A 301 -14.50 3.54 27.47
CA LEU A 301 -14.87 2.47 26.54
C LEU A 301 -14.52 1.07 27.08
N LYS A 302 -13.41 0.92 27.81
CA LYS A 302 -13.08 -0.33 28.52
C LYS A 302 -14.10 -0.62 29.61
N GLN A 303 -14.43 0.38 30.44
CA GLN A 303 -15.43 0.25 31.50
C GLN A 303 -16.82 -0.10 30.94
N GLU A 304 -17.25 0.49 29.83
CA GLU A 304 -18.50 0.12 29.16
C GLU A 304 -18.48 -1.31 28.63
N LYS A 305 -17.37 -1.75 28.02
CA LYS A 305 -17.21 -3.14 27.56
C LYS A 305 -17.25 -4.13 28.73
N ASP A 306 -16.65 -3.78 29.86
CA ASP A 306 -16.65 -4.64 31.04
C ASP A 306 -18.01 -4.65 31.73
N LYS A 307 -18.72 -3.52 31.79
CA LYS A 307 -20.13 -3.45 32.22
C LYS A 307 -21.03 -4.33 31.34
N LEU A 308 -20.91 -4.24 30.01
CA LEU A 308 -21.65 -5.08 29.07
C LEU A 308 -21.33 -6.57 29.22
N LYS A 309 -20.07 -6.93 29.51
CA LYS A 309 -19.69 -8.32 29.81
C LYS A 309 -20.32 -8.81 31.12
N GLN A 310 -20.31 -7.98 32.17
CA GLN A 310 -20.93 -8.29 33.45
C GLN A 310 -22.47 -8.40 33.33
N GLU A 311 -23.11 -7.57 32.52
CA GLU A 311 -24.55 -7.69 32.24
C GLU A 311 -24.88 -8.96 31.48
N LYS A 312 -24.08 -9.32 30.46
CA LYS A 312 -24.25 -10.59 29.72
C LYS A 312 -24.04 -11.81 30.63
N SER A 313 -23.08 -11.79 31.54
CA SER A 313 -22.86 -12.88 32.49
C SER A 313 -23.99 -12.98 33.53
N LYS A 314 -24.51 -11.84 34.01
CA LYS A 314 -25.70 -11.77 34.89
C LYS A 314 -26.98 -12.27 34.20
N ARG A 315 -27.17 -11.98 32.91
CA ARG A 315 -28.29 -12.53 32.11
C ARG A 315 -28.18 -14.05 31.94
N LYS A 316 -26.97 -14.55 31.64
CA LYS A 316 -26.71 -16.00 31.52
C LYS A 316 -26.89 -16.75 32.84
N SER A 317 -26.49 -16.17 33.98
CA SER A 317 -26.66 -16.79 35.30
C SER A 317 -28.12 -16.81 35.78
N LYS A 318 -28.92 -15.79 35.43
CA LYS A 318 -30.37 -15.78 35.66
C LYS A 318 -31.10 -16.87 34.87
N ASN A 319 -30.80 -17.04 33.57
CA ASN A 319 -31.40 -18.13 32.78
C ASN A 319 -31.00 -19.52 33.29
N LYS A 320 -29.74 -19.72 33.72
CA LYS A 320 -29.31 -21.03 34.25
C LYS A 320 -29.99 -21.41 35.57
N LYS A 321 -30.41 -20.42 36.39
CA LYS A 321 -31.17 -20.65 37.62
C LYS A 321 -32.66 -20.94 37.35
N SER A 322 -33.25 -20.42 36.27
CA SER A 322 -34.64 -20.73 35.93
C SER A 322 -34.78 -22.14 35.37
N THR A 323 -33.86 -22.59 34.51
CA THR A 323 -33.86 -23.97 33.96
C THR A 323 -33.69 -25.02 35.06
N LYS A 324 -32.78 -24.81 36.02
CA LYS A 324 -32.59 -25.72 37.17
C LYS A 324 -33.82 -25.82 38.10
N LYS A 325 -34.65 -24.78 38.18
CA LYS A 325 -35.90 -24.79 38.96
C LYS A 325 -37.05 -25.52 38.23
N ILE A 326 -37.02 -25.55 36.90
CA ILE A 326 -38.00 -26.28 36.08
C ILE A 326 -37.67 -27.78 36.13
N ASP A 327 -36.40 -28.15 35.99
CA ASP A 327 -35.96 -29.56 36.06
C ASP A 327 -36.16 -30.20 37.45
N SER A 328 -36.03 -29.42 38.53
CA SER A 328 -36.28 -29.94 39.89
C SER A 328 -37.77 -30.08 40.23
N LYS A 329 -38.65 -29.32 39.58
CA LYS A 329 -40.11 -29.53 39.66
C LYS A 329 -40.56 -30.71 38.82
N ALA A 330 -39.97 -30.92 37.64
CA ALA A 330 -40.24 -32.09 36.79
C ALA A 330 -39.77 -33.42 37.44
N LYS A 331 -38.63 -33.42 38.15
CA LYS A 331 -38.17 -34.60 38.91
C LYS A 331 -39.00 -34.93 40.16
N LYS A 332 -39.77 -33.98 40.72
CA LYS A 332 -40.69 -34.25 41.83
C LYS A 332 -42.04 -34.80 41.39
N THR A 333 -42.39 -34.71 40.11
CA THR A 333 -43.66 -35.22 39.56
C THR A 333 -43.54 -36.64 38.99
N ASN A 334 -42.33 -37.11 38.66
CA ASN A 334 -42.07 -38.48 38.21
C ASN A 334 -41.43 -39.36 39.30
N LYS A 335 -42.02 -39.42 40.50
CA LYS A 335 -41.73 -40.50 41.45
C LYS A 335 -42.77 -41.60 41.20
N PRO A 336 -42.42 -42.77 40.66
CA PRO A 336 -43.38 -43.85 40.47
C PRO A 336 -43.87 -44.28 41.86
N LYS A 337 -45.20 -44.30 42.05
CA LYS A 337 -45.81 -44.97 43.20
C LYS A 337 -45.49 -46.46 43.05
N ASP A 338 -44.87 -47.02 44.07
CA ASP A 338 -44.64 -48.45 44.23
C ASP A 338 -45.94 -49.22 43.98
N LYS A 339 -45.89 -50.15 43.00
CA LYS A 339 -46.82 -51.27 42.92
C LYS A 339 -46.42 -52.24 44.02
N LYS A 340 -47.16 -52.22 45.12
CA LYS A 340 -47.36 -53.37 45.99
C LYS A 340 -48.71 -53.94 45.61
N ASP A 341 -48.71 -55.13 45.03
CA ASP A 341 -49.76 -56.16 45.08
C ASP A 341 -49.29 -57.35 44.22
N MET A 342 -48.49 -58.20 44.85
CA MET A 342 -48.56 -59.66 44.83
C MET A 342 -47.74 -60.22 45.99
#